data_AF-A0A0Q5XPG1-F1
#
_entry.id   AF-A0A0Q5XPG1-F1
#
_cell.length_a   1.000
_cell.length_b   1.000
_cell.length_c   1.000
_cell.angle_alpha   90.00
_cell.angle_beta   90.00
_cell.angle_gamma   90.00
#
_symmetry.space_group_name_H-M   'P 1'
#
loop_
_entity.id
_entity.type
_entity.pdbx_description
1 polymer ?
#
loop_
_entity_poly.entity_id
_entity_poly.type
_entity_poly.pdbx_seq_one_letter_code
_entity_poly.pdbx_strand_id
1 'polypeptide(L)'
;MLVVEELPLSNKLGIYNKIKTLLTERDKLVEKKGVQKFRAKTPDFLLATSNHARPLTLEKADKRVFFYESPMRRQSSEYYRTLAEAMKTEAPAILYDLLQRDLSSFDPKSPPPMTAAKSRLLYDSMPETEKSLQELVGEGNAPFNRDIIHMDDLRFALGTSSTRNQRFDALKAIGALQTGQVRAEPGNPKSPKHRLWIIRDFDRWKNATEGRIVAHWRGI
;
A
#
# COMPACT_ATOMS: atom_id res chain seq x y z
N MET A 1 16.22 -10.74 18.17
CA MET A 1 14.81 -10.85 17.74
C MET A 1 13.94 -10.05 18.70
N LEU A 2 13.02 -9.23 18.17
CA LEU A 2 11.97 -8.56 18.94
C LEU A 2 10.63 -9.25 18.64
N VAL A 3 9.92 -9.67 19.68
CA VAL A 3 8.56 -10.21 19.56
C VAL A 3 7.57 -9.17 20.06
N VAL A 4 6.56 -8.86 19.25
CA VAL A 4 5.47 -7.95 19.58
C VAL A 4 4.17 -8.74 19.62
N GLU A 5 3.66 -8.94 20.82
CA GLU A 5 2.38 -9.58 21.08
C GLU A 5 1.28 -8.53 20.93
N GLU A 6 0.51 -8.63 19.83
CA GLU A 6 -0.52 -7.67 19.40
C GLU A 6 0.01 -6.32 18.89
N LEU A 7 -0.20 -6.04 17.61
CA LEU A 7 0.03 -4.70 17.06
C LEU A 7 -1.12 -3.74 17.46
N PRO A 8 -0.81 -2.54 17.97
CA PRO A 8 -1.85 -1.59 18.37
C PRO A 8 -2.68 -1.10 17.18
N LEU A 9 -3.99 -1.01 17.36
CA LEU A 9 -4.93 -0.57 16.32
C LEU A 9 -4.87 0.93 16.00
N SER A 10 -4.35 1.75 16.92
CA SER A 10 -4.40 3.21 16.83
C SER A 10 -3.20 3.80 16.07
N ASN A 11 -3.48 4.71 15.12
CA ASN A 11 -2.45 5.37 14.29
C ASN A 11 -1.55 4.41 13.48
N LYS A 12 -2.17 3.56 12.64
CA LYS A 12 -1.54 2.49 11.86
C LYS A 12 -0.32 2.95 11.03
N LEU A 13 -0.37 4.13 10.40
CA LEU A 13 0.76 4.69 9.64
C LEU A 13 1.91 5.13 10.55
N GLY A 14 1.61 5.75 11.69
CA GLY A 14 2.61 6.14 12.68
C GLY A 14 3.35 4.93 13.25
N ILE A 15 2.63 3.83 13.49
CA ILE A 15 3.22 2.55 13.93
C ILE A 15 4.11 1.97 12.84
N TYR A 16 3.63 1.93 11.59
CA TYR A 16 4.42 1.44 10.47
C TYR A 16 5.73 2.22 10.30
N ASN A 17 5.71 3.55 10.41
CA ASN A 17 6.92 4.37 10.35
C ASN A 17 7.90 4.06 11.48
N LYS A 18 7.41 3.81 12.70
CA LYS A 18 8.27 3.37 13.82
C LYS A 18 8.90 2.00 13.57
N ILE A 19 8.13 1.05 13.05
CA ILE A 19 8.62 -0.29 12.68
C ILE A 19 9.66 -0.18 11.57
N LYS A 20 9.39 0.62 10.53
CA LYS A 20 10.30 0.91 9.43
C LYS A 20 11.64 1.42 9.95
N THR A 21 11.62 2.42 10.82
CA THR A 21 12.83 2.93 11.51
C THR A 21 13.59 1.83 12.24
N LEU A 22 12.89 0.99 13.02
CA LEU A 22 13.52 -0.12 13.75
C LEU A 22 14.16 -1.17 12.83
N LEU A 23 13.59 -1.40 11.64
CA LEU A 23 14.12 -2.37 10.69
C LEU A 23 15.23 -1.81 9.79
N THR A 24 15.30 -0.49 9.60
CA THR A 24 16.26 0.13 8.67
C THR A 24 17.48 0.74 9.36
N GLU A 25 17.34 1.26 10.56
CA GLU A 25 18.45 1.86 11.31
C GLU A 25 19.21 0.78 12.07
N ARG A 26 20.52 0.98 12.31
CA ARG A 26 21.36 0.05 13.10
C ARG A 26 21.27 0.30 14.60
N ASP A 27 21.01 1.55 14.96
CA ASP A 27 20.95 2.02 16.34
C ASP A 27 19.90 3.12 16.46
N LYS A 28 19.31 3.24 17.65
CA LYS A 28 18.31 4.26 17.97
C LYS A 28 18.64 4.92 19.28
N LEU A 29 18.41 6.23 19.35
CA LEU A 29 18.52 6.97 20.60
C LEU A 29 17.36 6.57 21.53
N VAL A 30 17.69 6.06 22.71
CA VAL A 30 16.75 5.67 23.74
C VAL A 30 16.76 6.72 24.84
N GLU A 31 15.57 7.22 25.15
CA GLU A 31 15.32 8.12 26.27
C GLU A 31 14.54 7.36 27.34
N LYS A 32 15.18 7.13 28.49
CA LYS A 32 14.57 6.47 29.64
C LYS A 32 14.50 7.47 30.79
N LYS A 33 13.35 7.56 31.46
CA LYS A 33 13.15 8.46 32.59
C LYS A 33 14.22 8.20 33.67
N GLY A 34 14.93 9.26 34.07
CA GLY A 34 15.97 9.19 35.10
C GLY A 34 17.30 8.61 34.63
N VAL A 35 17.53 8.46 33.32
CA VAL A 35 18.79 7.97 32.75
C VAL A 35 19.24 8.89 31.61
N GLN A 36 20.55 9.08 31.45
CA GLN A 36 21.10 9.80 30.30
C GLN A 36 20.72 9.09 28.99
N LYS A 37 20.45 9.87 27.94
CA LYS A 37 20.15 9.33 26.61
C LYS A 37 21.34 8.50 26.12
N PHE A 38 21.06 7.29 25.62
CA PHE A 38 22.07 6.39 25.08
C PHE A 38 21.59 5.79 23.77
N ARG A 39 22.52 5.30 22.95
CA ARG A 39 22.17 4.58 21.71
C ARG A 39 22.08 3.09 21.97
N ALA A 40 20.96 2.48 21.56
CA ALA A 40 20.74 1.05 21.63
C ALA A 40 20.69 0.47 20.22
N LYS A 41 21.16 -0.77 20.04
CA LYS A 41 21.02 -1.48 18.76
C LYS A 41 19.55 -1.82 18.49
N THR A 42 19.16 -1.68 17.24
CA THR A 42 17.85 -2.12 16.74
C THR A 42 17.85 -3.64 16.54
N PRO A 43 16.66 -4.28 16.51
CA PRO A 43 16.56 -5.72 16.28
C PRO A 43 16.78 -6.07 14.80
N ASP A 44 17.53 -7.15 14.54
CA ASP A 44 17.71 -7.68 13.17
C ASP A 44 16.43 -8.31 12.60
N PHE A 45 15.54 -8.77 13.49
CA PHE A 45 14.29 -9.44 13.13
C PHE A 45 13.17 -9.06 14.11
N LEU A 46 12.00 -8.75 13.56
CA LEU A 46 10.79 -8.40 14.31
C LEU A 46 9.68 -9.39 13.93
N LEU A 47 9.16 -10.10 14.91
CA LEU A 47 7.96 -10.92 14.79
C LEU A 47 6.81 -10.20 15.48
N ALA A 48 5.75 -9.90 14.73
CA ALA A 48 4.56 -9.28 15.28
C ALA A 48 3.34 -10.16 15.02
N THR A 49 2.50 -10.30 16.03
CA THR A 49 1.22 -11.01 15.94
C THR A 49 0.07 -10.04 16.09
N SER A 50 -1.09 -10.36 15.51
CA SER A 50 -2.32 -9.63 15.77
C SER A 50 -3.53 -10.52 15.47
N ASN A 51 -4.61 -10.28 16.19
CA ASN A 51 -5.90 -10.91 15.93
C ASN A 51 -6.76 -10.14 14.91
N HIS A 52 -6.25 -9.01 14.39
CA HIS A 52 -6.95 -8.18 13.41
C HIS A 52 -6.48 -8.47 11.99
N ALA A 53 -7.43 -8.55 11.05
CA ALA A 53 -7.13 -8.70 9.63
C ALA A 53 -6.36 -7.50 9.03
N ARG A 54 -6.48 -6.31 9.66
CA ARG A 54 -5.84 -5.07 9.24
C ARG A 54 -5.01 -4.45 10.37
N PRO A 55 -3.93 -5.10 10.82
CA PRO A 55 -3.19 -4.66 12.01
C PRO A 55 -2.24 -3.47 11.73
N LEU A 56 -2.00 -3.19 10.45
CA LEU A 56 -1.01 -2.22 9.98
C LEU A 56 -1.52 -1.56 8.69
N THR A 57 -1.04 -0.35 8.40
CA THR A 57 -1.20 0.28 7.08
C THR A 57 0.15 0.25 6.39
N LEU A 58 0.23 -0.41 5.24
CA LEU A 58 1.44 -0.54 4.44
C LEU A 58 1.52 0.53 3.35
N GLU A 59 2.73 0.98 3.04
CA GLU A 59 3.00 1.76 1.84
C GLU A 59 2.88 0.85 0.58
N LYS A 60 2.40 1.41 -0.55
CA LYS A 60 2.19 0.66 -1.82
C LYS A 60 3.43 -0.11 -2.30
N ALA A 61 4.62 0.39 -2.01
CA ALA A 61 5.90 -0.21 -2.39
C ALA A 61 6.64 -0.86 -1.19
N ASP A 62 5.93 -1.30 -0.16
CA ASP A 62 6.59 -1.95 0.98
C ASP A 62 7.23 -3.29 0.60
N LYS A 63 8.54 -3.35 0.88
CA LYS A 63 9.40 -4.52 0.67
C LYS A 63 10.00 -5.06 1.97
N ARG A 64 9.46 -4.70 3.14
CA ARG A 64 10.03 -5.05 4.45
C ARG A 64 9.20 -6.09 5.18
N VAL A 65 7.88 -6.09 4.98
CA VAL A 65 6.95 -6.92 5.76
C VAL A 65 6.60 -8.18 5.01
N PHE A 66 6.90 -9.33 5.61
CA PHE A 66 6.23 -10.59 5.29
C PHE A 66 4.94 -10.67 6.11
N PHE A 67 3.79 -10.84 5.46
CA PHE A 67 2.50 -10.89 6.13
C PHE A 67 1.85 -12.25 5.89
N TYR A 68 1.56 -12.96 6.96
CA TYR A 68 0.95 -14.28 6.92
C TYR A 68 -0.30 -14.28 7.78
N GLU A 69 -1.41 -14.74 7.20
CA GLU A 69 -2.67 -14.95 7.90
C GLU A 69 -2.87 -16.45 8.07
N SER A 70 -2.91 -16.91 9.32
CA SER A 70 -3.12 -18.31 9.60
C SER A 70 -4.54 -18.72 9.19
N PRO A 71 -4.72 -19.76 8.35
CA PRO A 71 -6.04 -20.29 8.03
C PRO A 71 -6.65 -21.08 9.21
N MET A 72 -5.88 -21.33 10.27
CA MET A 72 -6.30 -22.18 11.37
C MET A 72 -7.35 -21.47 12.24
N ARG A 73 -8.51 -22.11 12.39
CA ARG A 73 -9.52 -21.69 13.37
C ARG A 73 -9.02 -21.92 14.79
N ARG A 74 -9.49 -21.11 15.73
CA ARG A 74 -9.23 -21.29 17.16
C ARG A 74 -9.59 -22.72 17.58
N GLN A 75 -8.63 -23.40 18.19
CA GLN A 75 -8.78 -24.77 18.67
C GLN A 75 -9.25 -24.80 20.13
N SER A 76 -9.51 -25.99 20.65
CA SER A 76 -9.87 -26.17 22.05
C SER A 76 -8.70 -25.85 22.99
N SER A 77 -9.02 -25.54 24.24
CA SER A 77 -8.00 -25.35 25.28
C SER A 77 -7.16 -26.62 25.53
N GLU A 78 -7.73 -27.80 25.27
CA GLU A 78 -7.01 -29.08 25.32
C GLU A 78 -5.87 -29.11 24.29
N TYR A 79 -6.18 -28.78 23.03
CA TYR A 79 -5.19 -28.74 21.95
C TYR A 79 -4.00 -27.84 22.30
N TYR A 80 -4.26 -26.63 22.81
CA TYR A 80 -3.18 -25.69 23.17
C TYR A 80 -2.34 -26.18 24.35
N ARG A 81 -2.94 -26.88 25.33
CA ARG A 81 -2.18 -27.52 26.42
C ARG A 81 -1.26 -28.62 25.87
N THR A 82 -1.80 -29.50 25.02
CA THR A 82 -1.00 -30.56 24.38
C THR A 82 0.15 -29.97 23.55
N LEU A 83 -0.13 -28.93 22.77
CA LEU A 83 0.89 -28.24 21.97
C LEU A 83 1.97 -27.62 22.86
N ALA A 84 1.59 -26.93 23.93
CA ALA A 84 2.53 -26.30 24.86
C ALA A 84 3.44 -27.32 25.56
N GLU A 85 2.90 -28.48 25.95
CA GLU A 85 3.70 -29.57 26.52
C GLU A 85 4.63 -30.20 25.49
N ALA A 86 4.14 -30.49 24.27
CA ALA A 86 4.96 -31.04 23.20
C ALA A 86 6.13 -30.10 22.84
N MET A 87 5.92 -28.78 22.80
CA MET A 87 6.99 -27.82 22.51
C MET A 87 8.14 -27.84 23.52
N LYS A 88 7.95 -28.37 24.75
CA LYS A 88 9.04 -28.51 25.72
C LYS A 88 10.04 -29.61 25.34
N THR A 89 9.59 -30.64 24.62
CA THR A 89 10.43 -31.80 24.22
C THR A 89 10.77 -31.81 22.74
N GLU A 90 9.87 -31.32 21.88
CA GLU A 90 9.98 -31.42 20.42
C GLU A 90 10.72 -30.24 19.77
N ALA A 91 10.93 -29.12 20.48
CA ALA A 91 11.63 -27.96 19.94
C ALA A 91 13.02 -28.27 19.33
N PRO A 92 13.86 -29.16 19.92
CA PRO A 92 15.12 -29.56 19.31
C PRO A 92 14.96 -30.28 17.96
N ALA A 93 13.91 -31.08 17.78
CA ALA A 93 13.63 -31.77 16.52
C ALA A 93 13.23 -30.77 15.43
N ILE A 94 12.40 -29.77 15.77
CA ILE A 94 12.04 -28.67 14.86
C ILE A 94 13.28 -27.87 14.48
N LEU A 95 14.15 -27.55 15.44
CA LEU A 95 15.40 -26.84 15.16
C LEU A 95 16.33 -27.65 14.25
N TYR A 96 16.45 -28.96 14.49
CA TYR A 96 17.25 -29.85 13.64
C TYR A 96 16.77 -29.81 12.19
N ASP A 97 15.46 -29.92 11.95
CA ASP A 97 14.86 -29.82 10.61
C ASP A 97 15.13 -28.45 9.96
N LEU A 98 14.94 -27.36 10.71
CA LEU A 98 15.19 -26.00 10.22
C LEU A 98 16.66 -25.74 9.85
N LEU A 99 17.61 -26.33 10.58
CA LEU A 99 19.05 -26.21 10.30
C LEU A 99 19.48 -27.02 9.07
N GLN A 100 18.70 -28.01 8.64
CA GLN A 100 18.96 -28.82 7.45
C GLN A 100 18.38 -28.19 6.17
N ARG A 101 17.59 -27.13 6.30
CA ARG A 101 16.92 -26.50 5.17
C ARG A 101 17.92 -25.86 4.21
N ASP A 102 17.83 -26.22 2.93
CA ASP A 102 18.63 -25.57 1.88
C ASP A 102 18.20 -24.10 1.71
N LEU A 103 19.17 -23.21 1.85
CA LEU A 103 19.02 -21.76 1.69
C LEU A 103 19.87 -21.22 0.53
N SER A 104 20.40 -22.08 -0.34
CA SER A 104 21.26 -21.71 -1.47
C SER A 104 20.61 -20.68 -2.42
N SER A 105 19.28 -20.72 -2.55
CA SER A 105 18.50 -19.77 -3.35
C SER A 105 17.89 -18.62 -2.55
N PHE A 106 18.16 -18.51 -1.25
CA PHE A 106 17.58 -17.47 -0.40
C PHE A 106 18.37 -16.17 -0.51
N ASP A 107 17.71 -15.13 -1.02
CA ASP A 107 18.26 -13.77 -1.02
C ASP A 107 17.65 -12.94 0.13
N PRO A 108 18.39 -12.67 1.23
CA PRO A 108 17.90 -11.86 2.34
C PRO A 108 17.66 -10.39 1.98
N LYS A 109 18.13 -9.91 0.83
CA LYS A 109 17.92 -8.54 0.34
C LYS A 109 16.73 -8.43 -0.62
N SER A 110 16.19 -9.56 -1.07
CA SER A 110 14.99 -9.58 -1.91
C SER A 110 13.74 -9.19 -1.11
N PRO A 111 12.73 -8.56 -1.73
CA PRO A 111 11.45 -8.37 -1.09
C PRO A 111 10.84 -9.72 -0.65
N PRO A 112 10.14 -9.76 0.50
CA PRO A 112 9.47 -10.98 0.93
C PRO A 112 8.38 -11.38 -0.08
N PRO A 113 8.05 -12.68 -0.19
CA PRO A 113 7.00 -13.16 -1.08
C PRO A 113 5.68 -12.40 -0.91
N MET A 114 5.01 -12.11 -2.02
CA MET A 114 3.67 -11.53 -2.00
C MET A 114 2.64 -12.61 -1.67
N THR A 115 2.19 -12.66 -0.43
CA THR A 115 1.10 -13.55 -0.01
C THR A 115 -0.26 -12.94 -0.34
N ALA A 116 -1.31 -13.77 -0.47
CA ALA A 116 -2.67 -13.28 -0.65
C ALA A 116 -3.11 -12.34 0.49
N ALA A 117 -2.72 -12.65 1.72
CA ALA A 117 -2.98 -11.80 2.89
C ALA A 117 -2.27 -10.43 2.76
N LYS A 118 -1.01 -10.41 2.31
CA LYS A 118 -0.28 -9.15 2.06
C LYS A 118 -0.93 -8.33 0.95
N SER A 119 -1.37 -8.96 -0.14
CA SER A 119 -2.07 -8.28 -1.23
C SER A 119 -3.36 -7.63 -0.75
N ARG A 120 -4.17 -8.33 0.06
CA ARG A 120 -5.38 -7.77 0.69
C ARG A 120 -5.03 -6.61 1.61
N LEU A 121 -4.01 -6.76 2.45
CA LEU A 121 -3.58 -5.70 3.36
C LEU A 121 -3.11 -4.44 2.62
N LEU A 122 -2.39 -4.59 1.49
CA LEU A 122 -1.97 -3.48 0.64
C LEU A 122 -3.17 -2.77 0.01
N TYR A 123 -4.13 -3.53 -0.51
CA TYR A 123 -5.38 -2.95 -1.02
C TYR A 123 -6.12 -2.21 0.10
N ASP A 124 -6.26 -2.82 1.27
CA ASP A 124 -6.94 -2.21 2.41
C ASP A 124 -6.24 -0.94 2.92
N SER A 125 -4.91 -0.89 2.80
CA SER A 125 -4.07 0.27 3.14
C SER A 125 -4.19 1.42 2.14
N MET A 126 -4.73 1.17 0.95
CA MET A 126 -4.91 2.18 -0.08
C MET A 126 -5.90 3.26 0.40
N PRO A 127 -5.62 4.56 0.16
CA PRO A 127 -6.56 5.62 0.47
C PRO A 127 -7.90 5.43 -0.24
N GLU A 128 -8.99 5.79 0.43
CA GLU A 128 -10.35 5.58 -0.09
C GLU A 128 -10.56 6.24 -1.45
N THR A 129 -10.05 7.46 -1.63
CA THR A 129 -10.13 8.19 -2.91
C THR A 129 -9.48 7.43 -4.07
N GLU A 130 -8.41 6.67 -3.82
CA GLU A 130 -7.77 5.86 -4.86
C GLU A 130 -8.59 4.60 -5.17
N LYS A 131 -9.12 3.93 -4.14
CA LYS A 131 -10.01 2.77 -4.31
C LYS A 131 -11.25 3.13 -5.11
N SER A 132 -11.95 4.18 -4.69
CA SER A 132 -13.16 4.65 -5.37
C SER A 132 -12.84 5.06 -6.82
N LEU A 133 -11.70 5.70 -7.09
CA LEU A 133 -11.32 6.02 -8.46
C LEU A 133 -11.06 4.75 -9.30
N GLN A 134 -10.39 3.73 -8.75
CA GLN A 134 -10.17 2.46 -9.45
C GLN A 134 -11.49 1.78 -9.79
N GLU A 135 -12.43 1.74 -8.86
CA GLU A 135 -13.77 1.17 -9.07
C GLU A 135 -14.53 1.93 -10.17
N LEU A 136 -14.61 3.25 -10.07
CA LEU A 136 -15.31 4.09 -11.05
C LEU A 136 -14.74 3.98 -12.46
N VAL A 137 -13.40 3.90 -12.58
CA VAL A 137 -12.73 3.68 -13.87
C VAL A 137 -13.01 2.29 -14.41
N GLY A 138 -13.05 1.27 -13.54
CA GLY A 138 -13.37 -0.11 -13.91
C GLY A 138 -14.83 -0.32 -14.34
N GLU A 139 -15.77 0.37 -13.71
CA GLU A 139 -17.19 0.36 -14.09
C GLU A 139 -17.43 1.00 -15.46
N GLY A 140 -16.63 1.99 -15.83
CA GLY A 140 -16.72 2.63 -17.13
C GLY A 140 -17.95 3.54 -17.32
N ASN A 141 -18.64 3.91 -16.24
CA ASN A 141 -19.75 4.86 -16.27
C ASN A 141 -19.27 6.29 -16.51
N ALA A 142 -20.12 7.17 -17.06
CA ALA A 142 -19.77 8.58 -17.24
C ALA A 142 -19.37 9.24 -15.90
N PRO A 143 -18.30 10.05 -15.84
CA PRO A 143 -17.44 10.54 -16.93
C PRO A 143 -16.27 9.60 -17.29
N PHE A 144 -16.12 8.48 -16.60
CA PHE A 144 -15.11 7.45 -16.84
C PHE A 144 -15.52 6.45 -17.93
N ASN A 145 -16.44 6.80 -18.82
CA ASN A 145 -16.64 6.09 -20.09
C ASN A 145 -15.67 6.56 -21.19
N ARG A 146 -14.88 7.61 -20.91
CA ARG A 146 -13.91 8.21 -21.82
C ARG A 146 -12.48 7.98 -21.34
N ASP A 147 -11.52 8.13 -22.26
CA ASP A 147 -10.10 7.95 -21.94
C ASP A 147 -9.47 9.19 -21.31
N ILE A 148 -10.12 10.35 -21.48
CA ILE A 148 -9.60 11.65 -21.06
C ILE A 148 -10.65 12.35 -20.21
N ILE A 149 -10.25 12.78 -19.01
CA ILE A 149 -11.11 13.44 -18.04
C ILE A 149 -10.49 14.73 -17.50
N HIS A 150 -11.32 15.60 -16.95
CA HIS A 150 -10.92 16.82 -16.25
C HIS A 150 -10.92 16.59 -14.72
N MET A 151 -10.14 17.38 -13.97
CA MET A 151 -10.08 17.27 -12.50
C MET A 151 -11.44 17.52 -11.82
N ASP A 152 -12.32 18.31 -12.45
CA ASP A 152 -13.67 18.55 -11.94
C ASP A 152 -14.57 17.33 -12.05
N ASP A 153 -14.34 16.46 -13.03
CA ASP A 153 -15.06 15.19 -13.18
C ASP A 153 -14.85 14.32 -11.93
N LEU A 154 -13.61 14.28 -11.41
CA LEU A 154 -13.30 13.62 -10.14
C LEU A 154 -13.95 14.30 -8.94
N ARG A 155 -14.11 15.63 -8.94
CA ARG A 155 -14.78 16.34 -7.84
C ARG A 155 -16.23 15.89 -7.71
N PHE A 156 -16.92 15.73 -8.84
CA PHE A 156 -18.31 15.33 -8.87
C PHE A 156 -18.47 13.84 -8.56
N ALA A 157 -17.59 12.99 -9.09
CA ALA A 157 -17.68 11.54 -8.91
C ALA A 157 -17.25 11.07 -7.51
N LEU A 158 -16.18 11.63 -6.94
CA LEU A 158 -15.63 11.22 -5.63
C LEU A 158 -16.21 12.02 -4.46
N GLY A 159 -17.14 12.95 -4.74
CA GLY A 159 -17.74 13.83 -3.75
C GLY A 159 -16.79 14.93 -3.22
N THR A 160 -17.39 15.87 -2.49
CA THR A 160 -16.71 17.05 -1.93
C THR A 160 -15.79 16.76 -0.75
N SER A 161 -15.89 15.56 -0.16
CA SER A 161 -15.01 15.11 0.93
C SER A 161 -13.57 14.87 0.46
N SER A 162 -13.36 14.62 -0.83
CA SER A 162 -12.03 14.44 -1.41
C SER A 162 -11.36 15.79 -1.75
N THR A 163 -10.21 16.04 -1.13
CA THR A 163 -9.38 17.21 -1.44
C THR A 163 -8.80 17.10 -2.86
N ARG A 164 -8.39 18.24 -3.43
CA ARG A 164 -7.74 18.27 -4.75
C ARG A 164 -6.45 17.44 -4.78
N ASN A 165 -5.70 17.40 -3.68
CA ASN A 165 -4.47 16.62 -3.57
C ASN A 165 -4.75 15.12 -3.56
N GLN A 166 -5.74 14.67 -2.77
CA GLN A 166 -6.16 13.25 -2.78
C GLN A 166 -6.61 12.78 -4.17
N ARG A 167 -7.35 13.61 -4.91
CA ARG A 167 -7.75 13.30 -6.29
C ARG A 167 -6.57 13.23 -7.25
N PHE A 168 -5.60 14.12 -7.09
CA PHE A 168 -4.36 14.11 -7.86
C PHE A 168 -3.51 12.87 -7.57
N ASP A 169 -3.38 12.49 -6.30
CA ASP A 169 -2.66 11.29 -5.88
C ASP A 169 -3.35 10.01 -6.40
N ALA A 170 -4.68 9.97 -6.37
CA ALA A 170 -5.47 8.88 -6.96
C ALA A 170 -5.23 8.71 -8.46
N LEU A 171 -5.19 9.82 -9.23
CA LEU A 171 -4.85 9.78 -10.66
C LEU A 171 -3.45 9.20 -10.89
N LYS A 172 -2.46 9.61 -10.10
CA LYS A 172 -1.12 9.02 -10.16
C LYS A 172 -1.13 7.54 -9.80
N ALA A 173 -1.94 7.14 -8.82
CA ALA A 173 -2.00 5.77 -8.34
C ALA A 173 -2.48 4.78 -9.42
N ILE A 174 -3.37 5.22 -10.32
CA ILE A 174 -3.83 4.45 -11.49
C ILE A 174 -2.93 4.61 -12.73
N GLY A 175 -1.83 5.35 -12.62
CA GLY A 175 -0.91 5.59 -13.74
C GLY A 175 -1.41 6.62 -14.76
N ALA A 176 -2.40 7.45 -14.40
CA ALA A 176 -2.93 8.46 -15.31
C ALA A 176 -1.84 9.46 -15.73
N LEU A 177 -1.87 9.87 -16.99
CA LEU A 177 -0.92 10.82 -17.57
C LEU A 177 -1.56 12.19 -17.68
N GLN A 178 -0.85 13.22 -17.22
CA GLN A 178 -1.31 14.59 -17.36
C GLN A 178 -0.99 15.13 -18.75
N THR A 179 -1.96 15.78 -19.39
CA THR A 179 -1.70 16.50 -20.63
C THR A 179 -0.97 17.81 -20.35
N GLY A 180 -0.40 18.42 -21.39
CA GLY A 180 -0.11 19.85 -21.37
C GLY A 180 -1.37 20.69 -21.17
N GLN A 181 -1.21 22.01 -21.07
CA GLN A 181 -2.37 22.91 -21.11
C GLN A 181 -2.97 22.90 -22.52
N VAL A 182 -4.20 22.42 -22.62
CA VAL A 182 -4.97 22.40 -23.87
C VAL A 182 -6.11 23.41 -23.78
N ARG A 183 -6.40 24.09 -24.87
CA ARG A 183 -7.52 25.01 -24.99
C ARG A 183 -8.83 24.24 -25.09
N ALA A 184 -9.84 24.70 -24.36
CA ALA A 184 -11.19 24.14 -24.48
C ALA A 184 -11.67 24.19 -25.94
N GLU A 185 -11.33 25.26 -26.67
CA GLU A 185 -11.64 25.42 -28.09
C GLU A 185 -10.34 25.64 -28.87
N PRO A 186 -9.82 24.58 -29.52
CA PRO A 186 -8.64 24.70 -30.38
C PRO A 186 -8.86 25.76 -31.45
N GLY A 187 -7.90 26.68 -31.60
CA GLY A 187 -7.98 27.80 -32.55
C GLY A 187 -8.62 29.08 -32.01
N ASN A 188 -9.27 29.08 -30.83
CA ASN A 188 -9.78 30.30 -30.19
C ASN A 188 -8.77 30.80 -29.11
N PRO A 189 -8.04 31.91 -29.32
CA PRO A 189 -7.03 32.39 -28.37
C PRO A 189 -7.58 32.83 -27.01
N LYS A 190 -8.88 33.15 -26.94
CA LYS A 190 -9.56 33.58 -25.71
C LYS A 190 -10.15 32.42 -24.91
N SER A 191 -10.15 31.20 -25.45
CA SER A 191 -10.72 30.04 -24.76
C SER A 191 -9.90 29.65 -23.52
N PRO A 192 -10.56 29.18 -22.45
CA PRO A 192 -9.88 28.75 -21.24
C PRO A 192 -8.97 27.56 -21.52
N LYS A 193 -7.86 27.48 -20.78
CA LYS A 193 -6.93 26.35 -20.84
C LYS A 193 -7.24 25.37 -19.72
N HIS A 194 -7.34 24.09 -20.07
CA HIS A 194 -7.53 22.98 -19.14
C HIS A 194 -6.27 22.12 -19.08
N ARG A 195 -6.05 21.49 -17.92
CA ARG A 195 -5.12 20.37 -17.80
C ARG A 195 -5.95 19.10 -17.64
N LEU A 196 -5.94 18.27 -18.67
CA LEU A 196 -6.69 17.03 -18.73
C LEU A 196 -5.82 15.86 -18.27
N TRP A 197 -6.47 14.74 -18.01
CA TRP A 197 -5.86 13.51 -17.56
C TRP A 197 -6.27 12.36 -18.46
N ILE A 198 -5.29 11.67 -19.01
CA ILE A 198 -5.45 10.43 -19.76
C ILE A 198 -5.46 9.29 -18.74
N ILE A 199 -6.55 8.53 -18.68
CA ILE A 199 -6.75 7.42 -17.71
C ILE A 199 -6.64 6.03 -18.34
N ARG A 200 -6.65 5.91 -19.67
CA ARG A 200 -6.42 4.67 -20.43
C ARG A 200 -5.88 4.98 -21.83
N ASP A 201 -5.53 3.95 -22.60
CA ASP A 201 -5.01 4.07 -23.97
C ASP A 201 -3.82 5.05 -24.07
N PHE A 202 -2.89 4.94 -23.11
CA PHE A 202 -1.81 5.92 -22.93
C PHE A 202 -0.99 6.16 -24.21
N ASP A 203 -0.64 5.11 -24.95
CA ASP A 203 0.16 5.22 -26.16
C ASP A 203 -0.57 5.95 -27.29
N ARG A 204 -1.89 5.78 -27.39
CA ARG A 204 -2.74 6.48 -28.36
C ARG A 204 -2.74 7.99 -28.11
N TRP A 205 -2.84 8.38 -26.84
CA TRP A 205 -3.03 9.78 -26.45
C TRP A 205 -1.74 10.54 -26.20
N LYS A 206 -0.63 9.85 -25.92
CA LYS A 206 0.69 10.45 -25.66
C LYS A 206 1.17 11.38 -26.78
N ASN A 207 0.90 11.02 -28.03
CA ASN A 207 1.32 11.78 -29.22
C ASN A 207 0.12 12.40 -29.97
N ALA A 208 -1.08 12.42 -29.36
CA ALA A 208 -2.25 12.98 -29.99
C ALA A 208 -2.16 14.51 -30.05
N THR A 209 -2.71 15.09 -31.12
CA THR A 209 -2.80 16.55 -31.24
C THR A 209 -3.80 17.13 -30.25
N GLU A 210 -3.60 18.40 -29.87
CA GLU A 210 -4.50 19.13 -28.97
C GLU A 210 -5.98 19.03 -29.40
N GLY A 211 -6.25 19.18 -30.71
CA GLY A 211 -7.60 19.05 -31.26
C GLY A 211 -8.23 17.68 -31.02
N ARG A 212 -7.46 16.59 -31.17
CA ARG A 212 -7.96 15.21 -30.94
C ARG A 212 -8.22 14.94 -29.47
N ILE A 213 -7.34 15.41 -28.59
CA ILE A 213 -7.49 15.30 -27.13
C ILE A 213 -8.79 15.97 -26.68
N VAL A 214 -9.02 17.20 -27.16
CA VAL A 214 -10.17 18.01 -26.76
C VAL A 214 -11.48 17.47 -27.34
N ALA A 215 -11.47 17.02 -28.59
CA ALA A 215 -12.63 16.38 -29.22
C ALA A 215 -13.09 15.14 -28.42
N HIS A 216 -12.15 14.25 -28.09
CA HIS A 216 -12.44 13.06 -27.28
C HIS A 216 -12.96 13.37 -25.88
N TRP A 217 -12.34 14.35 -25.21
CA TRP A 217 -12.80 14.81 -23.89
C TRP A 217 -14.23 15.36 -23.95
N ARG A 218 -14.57 16.14 -24.98
CA ARG A 218 -15.92 16.69 -25.20
C ARG A 218 -16.92 15.63 -25.67
N GLY A 219 -16.46 14.52 -26.22
CA GLY A 219 -17.30 13.48 -26.82
C GLY A 219 -17.87 13.88 -28.18
N ILE A 220 -17.09 14.63 -28.97
CA ILE A 220 -17.42 15.10 -30.33
C ILE A 220 -16.45 14.45 -31.32
#